data_AF-A0A497H1H0-F1
#
_entry.id   AF-A0A497H1H0-F1
#
_cell.length_a   1.000
_cell.length_b   1.000
_cell.length_c   1.000
_cell.angle_alpha   90.00
_cell.angle_beta   90.00
_cell.angle_gamma   90.00
#
_symmetry.space_group_name_H-M   'P 1'
#
loop_
_entity.id
_entity.type
_entity.pdbx_description
1 polymer ?
#
loop_
_entity_poly.entity_id
_entity_poly.type
_entity_poly.pdbx_seq_one_letter_code
_entity_poly.pdbx_strand_id
1 'polypeptide(L)'
;REVQWWSRPSRQRYEEIIILDRGITTALTQRKLEKELRVMGVEGSVRYAGNPKSLLGYRHLDYLLTKEGLVPKPEIEPPSDIYRLNRYMIALVGLPAAGKTLCRHLFSRWPGFSVYKWGTYLRTAVEEALGPMTPADSWDKVRRFTEEVEAQDKVIVARTFLERSGIRSDPATFAVIDGIKSREQIIYVSYALRRPVIIVEVRREEKSRLAEVFKRGDFDDKIGETQRLEILAKMGALEVIQFADFVVDTTGCRTDYDEATHHCRLIFTERFIAGLHELLSWIFVSNSFETTKELVCRASREVAEARGYAASVEVVKGGD
;
A
#
# COMPACT_ATOMS: atom_id res chain seq x y z
N ARG A 1 -2.51 5.11 14.71
CA ARG A 1 -3.30 5.44 15.93
C ARG A 1 -3.92 4.16 16.46
N GLU A 2 -3.71 3.94 17.75
CA GLU A 2 -4.47 3.00 18.58
C GLU A 2 -5.97 3.31 18.49
N VAL A 3 -6.80 2.27 18.62
CA VAL A 3 -8.24 2.46 18.71
C VAL A 3 -8.56 3.17 20.01
N GLN A 4 -9.18 4.35 19.91
CA GLN A 4 -9.71 5.06 21.06
C GLN A 4 -11.11 4.56 21.36
N TRP A 5 -11.26 3.96 22.54
CA TRP A 5 -12.52 3.43 23.03
C TRP A 5 -13.23 4.51 23.85
N TRP A 6 -14.48 4.83 23.50
CA TRP A 6 -15.33 5.65 24.38
C TRP A 6 -15.53 4.94 25.73
N SER A 7 -15.84 3.65 25.68
CA SER A 7 -15.96 2.79 26.86
C SER A 7 -15.22 1.48 26.61
N ARG A 8 -14.47 1.01 27.62
CA ARG A 8 -13.85 -0.32 27.54
C ARG A 8 -14.90 -1.42 27.75
N PRO A 9 -14.69 -2.61 27.17
CA PRO A 9 -15.49 -3.80 27.46
C PRO A 9 -15.55 -4.05 28.97
N SER A 10 -16.74 -4.24 29.51
CA SER A 10 -16.98 -4.53 30.92
C SER A 10 -16.69 -5.99 31.30
N ARG A 11 -16.55 -6.87 30.29
CA ARG A 11 -16.26 -8.29 30.44
C ARG A 11 -15.18 -8.70 29.44
N GLN A 12 -14.53 -9.82 29.71
CA GLN A 12 -13.60 -10.43 28.77
C GLN A 12 -14.29 -11.46 27.86
N ARG A 13 -15.48 -11.96 28.23
CA ARG A 13 -16.20 -12.95 27.42
C ARG A 13 -17.63 -12.50 27.17
N TYR A 14 -18.01 -12.48 25.91
CA TYR A 14 -19.34 -12.19 25.41
C TYR A 14 -19.85 -13.38 24.61
N GLU A 15 -21.16 -13.61 24.62
CA GLU A 15 -21.78 -14.57 23.68
C GLU A 15 -21.59 -14.08 22.24
N GLU A 16 -21.76 -12.77 22.04
CA GLU A 16 -21.70 -12.11 20.76
C GLU A 16 -21.15 -10.67 20.89
N ILE A 17 -20.39 -10.25 19.89
CA ILE A 17 -19.80 -8.92 19.73
C ILE A 17 -20.29 -8.36 18.40
N ILE A 18 -20.99 -7.22 18.42
CA ILE A 18 -21.50 -6.59 17.19
C ILE A 18 -20.65 -5.35 16.87
N ILE A 19 -20.01 -5.33 15.70
CA ILE A 19 -19.22 -4.19 15.21
C ILE A 19 -20.03 -3.46 14.14
N LEU A 20 -20.49 -2.25 14.50
CA LEU A 20 -21.33 -1.40 13.66
C LEU A 20 -20.53 -0.30 12.96
N ASP A 21 -20.57 -0.27 11.63
CA ASP A 21 -20.00 0.81 10.81
C ASP A 21 -21.04 1.38 9.83
N ARG A 22 -21.44 2.63 10.05
CA ARG A 22 -22.47 3.29 9.22
C ARG A 22 -21.99 3.63 7.80
N GLY A 23 -20.70 3.52 7.49
CA GLY A 23 -20.09 4.00 6.25
C GLY A 23 -19.03 3.08 5.70
N ILE A 24 -19.35 1.80 5.52
CA ILE A 24 -18.38 0.78 5.11
C ILE A 24 -17.91 1.05 3.70
N THR A 25 -16.70 1.56 3.61
CA THR A 25 -16.03 1.82 2.34
C THR A 25 -15.08 0.69 1.99
N THR A 26 -14.47 0.09 3.02
CA THR A 26 -13.76 -1.19 3.04
C THR A 26 -14.01 -1.80 4.41
N ALA A 27 -14.10 -3.12 4.57
CA ALA A 27 -14.32 -3.72 5.90
C ALA A 27 -13.07 -3.66 6.83
N LEU A 28 -12.02 -2.94 6.42
CA LEU A 28 -10.75 -2.82 7.15
C LEU A 28 -10.93 -2.19 8.54
N THR A 29 -11.77 -1.17 8.67
CA THR A 29 -12.06 -0.54 9.97
C THR A 29 -12.69 -1.54 10.94
N GLN A 30 -13.69 -2.30 10.48
CA GLN A 30 -14.34 -3.30 11.30
C GLN A 30 -13.38 -4.42 11.71
N ARG A 31 -12.56 -4.91 10.78
CA ARG A 31 -11.51 -5.91 11.07
C ARG A 31 -10.47 -5.38 12.06
N LYS A 32 -10.09 -4.10 11.96
CA LYS A 32 -9.16 -3.48 12.92
C LYS A 32 -9.76 -3.46 14.33
N LEU A 33 -11.04 -3.07 14.46
CA LEU A 33 -11.73 -3.09 15.75
C LEU A 33 -11.80 -4.50 16.33
N GLU A 34 -12.07 -5.53 15.52
CA GLU A 34 -12.01 -6.91 15.97
C GLU A 34 -10.63 -7.26 16.53
N LYS A 35 -9.56 -7.04 15.76
CA LYS A 35 -8.18 -7.37 16.18
C LYS A 35 -7.83 -6.71 17.51
N GLU A 36 -8.22 -5.46 17.69
CA GLU A 36 -7.97 -4.69 18.92
C GLU A 36 -8.75 -5.26 20.11
N LEU A 37 -10.00 -5.69 19.90
CA LEU A 37 -10.76 -6.42 20.93
C LEU A 37 -10.07 -7.73 21.32
N ARG A 38 -9.53 -8.48 20.35
CA ARG A 38 -8.78 -9.72 20.63
C ARG A 38 -7.51 -9.45 21.43
N VAL A 39 -6.77 -8.39 21.10
CA VAL A 39 -5.59 -7.95 21.86
C VAL A 39 -5.95 -7.56 23.30
N MET A 40 -7.14 -6.99 23.52
CA MET A 40 -7.67 -6.70 24.85
C MET A 40 -8.14 -7.95 25.63
N GLY A 41 -8.03 -9.16 25.05
CA GLY A 41 -8.49 -10.40 25.66
C GLY A 41 -10.02 -10.59 25.59
N VAL A 42 -10.69 -9.93 24.65
CA VAL A 42 -12.15 -10.05 24.48
C VAL A 42 -12.47 -11.24 23.59
N GLU A 43 -13.19 -12.20 24.16
CA GLU A 43 -13.68 -13.41 23.52
C GLU A 43 -15.18 -13.32 23.20
N GLY A 44 -15.60 -14.02 22.15
CA GLY A 44 -16.98 -14.06 21.67
C GLY A 44 -17.05 -14.10 20.15
N SER A 45 -18.17 -14.59 19.63
CA SER A 45 -18.44 -14.56 18.18
C SER A 45 -18.59 -13.10 17.72
N VAL A 46 -17.94 -12.72 16.62
CA VAL A 46 -17.99 -11.34 16.11
C VAL A 46 -18.96 -11.28 14.94
N ARG A 47 -19.85 -10.30 14.98
CA ARG A 47 -20.80 -9.98 13.91
C ARG A 47 -20.52 -8.60 13.37
N TYR A 48 -20.55 -8.49 12.05
CA TYR A 48 -20.37 -7.24 11.33
C TYR A 48 -21.71 -6.73 10.83
N ALA A 49 -21.99 -5.46 11.06
CA ALA A 49 -23.16 -4.80 10.50
C ALA A 49 -22.81 -3.38 10.06
N GLY A 50 -23.42 -2.95 8.96
CA GLY A 50 -23.17 -1.62 8.42
C GLY A 50 -23.68 -1.41 7.01
N ASN A 51 -23.56 -0.16 6.55
CA ASN A 51 -24.07 0.25 5.24
C ASN A 51 -22.90 0.38 4.25
N PRO A 52 -22.75 -0.55 3.29
CA PRO A 52 -21.69 -0.44 2.29
C PRO A 52 -21.92 0.80 1.42
N LYS A 53 -20.84 1.55 1.19
CA LYS A 53 -20.80 2.75 0.31
C LYS A 53 -20.06 2.50 -1.01
N SER A 54 -19.48 1.30 -1.14
CA SER A 54 -18.56 0.94 -2.20
C SER A 54 -18.77 -0.54 -2.57
N LEU A 55 -18.43 -0.92 -3.80
CA LEU A 55 -18.57 -2.30 -4.26
C LEU A 55 -17.69 -3.25 -3.44
N LEU A 56 -16.47 -2.84 -3.12
CA LEU A 56 -15.54 -3.59 -2.28
C LEU A 56 -16.06 -3.72 -0.84
N GLY A 57 -16.66 -2.67 -0.28
CA GLY A 57 -17.29 -2.72 1.05
C GLY A 57 -18.43 -3.72 1.10
N TYR A 58 -19.27 -3.76 0.06
CA TYR A 58 -20.31 -4.80 -0.06
C TYR A 58 -19.71 -6.20 -0.21
N ARG A 59 -18.76 -6.38 -1.13
CA ARG A 59 -18.11 -7.68 -1.34
C ARG A 59 -17.40 -8.19 -0.08
N HIS A 60 -16.82 -7.30 0.72
CA HIS A 60 -16.23 -7.68 2.02
C HIS A 60 -17.26 -8.11 3.03
N LEU A 61 -18.36 -7.36 3.15
CA LEU A 61 -19.46 -7.78 4.02
C LEU A 61 -19.97 -9.16 3.59
N ASP A 62 -20.20 -9.35 2.28
CA ASP A 62 -20.62 -10.65 1.72
C ASP A 62 -19.59 -11.76 2.02
N TYR A 63 -18.30 -11.49 1.84
CA TYR A 63 -17.23 -12.43 2.17
C TYR A 63 -17.21 -12.79 3.66
N LEU A 64 -17.28 -11.81 4.56
CA LEU A 64 -17.28 -12.03 6.00
C LEU A 64 -18.52 -12.84 6.43
N LEU A 65 -19.70 -12.51 5.90
CA LEU A 65 -20.94 -13.23 6.19
C LEU A 65 -20.90 -14.68 5.68
N THR A 66 -20.34 -14.91 4.49
CA THR A 66 -20.32 -16.25 3.85
C THR A 66 -19.19 -17.16 4.37
N LYS A 67 -18.00 -16.62 4.65
CA LYS A 67 -16.86 -17.40 5.15
C LYS A 67 -16.85 -17.57 6.67
N GLU A 68 -17.38 -16.60 7.43
CA GLU A 68 -17.44 -16.68 8.90
C GLU A 68 -18.82 -17.10 9.42
N GLY A 69 -19.77 -17.37 8.52
CA GLY A 69 -20.95 -18.19 8.78
C GLY A 69 -22.11 -17.47 9.48
N LEU A 70 -22.60 -16.36 8.94
CA LEU A 70 -23.71 -15.62 9.54
C LEU A 70 -24.74 -15.14 8.51
N VAL A 71 -25.90 -15.80 8.54
CA VAL A 71 -27.20 -15.50 7.89
C VAL A 71 -27.25 -15.73 6.36
N PRO A 72 -28.28 -16.44 5.84
CA PRO A 72 -28.48 -16.57 4.40
C PRO A 72 -28.64 -15.20 3.73
N LYS A 73 -27.85 -15.00 2.68
CA LYS A 73 -27.94 -13.85 1.77
C LYS A 73 -29.33 -13.81 1.12
N PRO A 74 -30.10 -12.71 1.25
CA PRO A 74 -31.19 -12.48 0.32
C PRO A 74 -30.59 -12.27 -1.08
N GLU A 75 -31.17 -12.90 -2.11
CA GLU A 75 -30.80 -12.78 -3.54
C GLU A 75 -31.07 -11.37 -4.12
N ILE A 76 -30.72 -10.33 -3.38
CA ILE A 76 -30.92 -8.95 -3.76
C ILE A 76 -29.57 -8.42 -4.20
N GLU A 77 -29.40 -8.28 -5.52
CA GLU A 77 -28.34 -7.44 -6.05
C GLU A 77 -28.53 -6.02 -5.51
N PRO A 78 -27.51 -5.42 -4.87
CA PRO A 78 -27.66 -4.09 -4.33
C PRO A 78 -27.94 -3.09 -5.47
N PRO A 79 -28.90 -2.18 -5.27
CA PRO A 79 -29.17 -1.09 -6.20
C PRO A 79 -27.88 -0.42 -6.72
N SER A 80 -27.81 -0.19 -8.03
CA SER A 80 -26.60 0.34 -8.72
C SER A 80 -26.04 1.65 -8.14
N ASP A 81 -26.88 2.42 -7.46
CA ASP A 81 -26.60 3.69 -6.79
C ASP A 81 -25.94 3.55 -5.40
N ILE A 82 -25.90 2.34 -4.83
CA ILE A 82 -25.16 2.05 -3.58
C ILE A 82 -23.65 2.17 -3.79
N TYR A 83 -23.14 1.92 -5.00
CA TYR A 83 -21.72 1.86 -5.30
C TYR A 83 -21.14 3.16 -5.85
N ARG A 84 -21.32 4.27 -5.12
CA ARG A 84 -20.76 5.57 -5.53
C ARG A 84 -19.23 5.55 -5.68
N LEU A 85 -18.56 4.55 -5.10
CA LEU A 85 -17.11 4.37 -5.10
C LEU A 85 -16.80 2.93 -5.57
N ASN A 86 -16.49 2.73 -6.85
CA ASN A 86 -16.06 1.44 -7.41
C ASN A 86 -14.58 1.42 -7.81
N ARG A 87 -13.86 2.51 -7.53
CA ARG A 87 -12.42 2.66 -7.77
C ARG A 87 -11.71 2.97 -6.46
N TYR A 88 -10.55 2.37 -6.28
CA TYR A 88 -9.77 2.41 -5.06
C TYR A 88 -8.37 2.92 -5.34
N MET A 89 -7.76 3.50 -4.32
CA MET A 89 -6.36 3.88 -4.31
C MET A 89 -5.59 2.89 -3.44
N ILE A 90 -4.42 2.46 -3.89
CA ILE A 90 -3.49 1.65 -3.11
C ILE A 90 -2.23 2.49 -2.88
N ALA A 91 -2.00 2.92 -1.65
CA ALA A 91 -0.82 3.71 -1.27
C ALA A 91 0.30 2.77 -0.82
N LEU A 92 1.35 2.63 -1.62
CA LEU A 92 2.56 1.89 -1.21
C LEU A 92 3.45 2.79 -0.38
N VAL A 93 3.64 2.44 0.89
CA VAL A 93 4.42 3.19 1.87
C VAL A 93 5.51 2.31 2.45
N GLY A 94 6.52 2.90 3.07
CA GLY A 94 7.67 2.16 3.58
C GLY A 94 8.97 2.92 3.42
N LEU A 95 10.00 2.46 4.14
CA LEU A 95 11.31 3.08 4.14
C LEU A 95 12.02 2.99 2.78
N PRO A 96 13.04 3.81 2.53
CA PRO A 96 13.90 3.67 1.36
C PRO A 96 14.43 2.25 1.16
N ALA A 97 14.59 1.81 -0.09
CA ALA A 97 15.03 0.45 -0.44
C ALA A 97 14.19 -0.72 0.14
N ALA A 98 13.01 -0.46 0.72
CA ALA A 98 12.13 -1.50 1.24
C ALA A 98 11.35 -2.29 0.16
N GLY A 99 11.60 -2.06 -1.14
CA GLY A 99 10.95 -2.83 -2.21
C GLY A 99 9.63 -2.27 -2.76
N LYS A 100 9.22 -1.03 -2.42
CA LYS A 100 7.99 -0.42 -2.98
C LYS A 100 7.97 -0.40 -4.51
N THR A 101 9.12 -0.10 -5.12
CA THR A 101 9.29 -0.07 -6.58
C THR A 101 9.08 -1.45 -7.20
N LEU A 102 9.51 -2.54 -6.53
CA LEU A 102 9.21 -3.91 -6.96
C LEU A 102 7.70 -4.13 -6.97
N CYS A 103 7.01 -3.82 -5.87
CA CYS A 103 5.56 -3.96 -5.77
C CYS A 103 4.84 -3.16 -6.86
N ARG A 104 5.23 -1.89 -7.08
CA ARG A 104 4.68 -1.05 -8.16
C ARG A 104 4.82 -1.72 -9.53
N HIS A 105 5.99 -2.31 -9.82
CA HIS A 105 6.20 -3.02 -11.08
C HIS A 105 5.31 -4.25 -11.22
N LEU A 106 5.10 -5.03 -10.16
CA LEU A 106 4.17 -6.15 -10.18
C LEU A 106 2.73 -5.69 -10.46
N PHE A 107 2.25 -4.68 -9.74
CA PHE A 107 0.90 -4.13 -9.95
C PHE A 107 0.70 -3.62 -11.38
N SER A 108 1.74 -3.04 -11.99
CA SER A 108 1.66 -2.53 -13.38
C SER A 108 1.40 -3.59 -14.44
N ARG A 109 1.55 -4.88 -14.10
CA ARG A 109 1.29 -6.01 -14.98
C ARG A 109 -0.08 -6.65 -14.80
N TRP A 110 -0.84 -6.23 -13.79
CA TRP A 110 -2.13 -6.84 -13.50
C TRP A 110 -3.28 -6.04 -14.12
N PRO A 111 -4.27 -6.71 -14.75
CA PRO A 111 -5.44 -6.03 -15.28
C PRO A 111 -6.20 -5.24 -14.22
N GLY A 112 -6.71 -4.06 -14.59
CA GLY A 112 -7.48 -3.20 -13.69
C GLY A 112 -6.63 -2.33 -12.75
N PHE A 113 -5.31 -2.34 -12.90
CA PHE A 113 -4.39 -1.50 -12.14
C PHE A 113 -3.76 -0.41 -13.02
N SER A 114 -3.67 0.80 -12.47
CA SER A 114 -2.79 1.87 -12.93
C SER A 114 -1.74 2.14 -11.86
N VAL A 115 -0.56 2.62 -12.25
CA VAL A 115 0.54 2.87 -11.31
C VAL A 115 1.15 4.25 -11.48
N TYR A 116 1.44 4.91 -10.36
CA TYR A 116 1.99 6.26 -10.30
C TYR A 116 3.19 6.30 -9.36
N LYS A 117 4.28 6.96 -9.78
CA LYS A 117 5.47 7.18 -8.93
C LYS A 117 5.38 8.56 -8.28
N TRP A 118 5.11 8.60 -6.97
CA TRP A 118 4.91 9.86 -6.24
C TRP A 118 6.11 10.80 -6.34
N GLY A 119 7.33 10.24 -6.27
CA GLY A 119 8.58 11.01 -6.33
C GLY A 119 8.73 11.88 -7.59
N THR A 120 8.10 11.51 -8.71
CA THR A 120 8.08 12.34 -9.93
C THR A 120 7.36 13.67 -9.69
N TYR A 121 6.25 13.63 -8.98
CA TYR A 121 5.42 14.81 -8.70
C TYR A 121 5.98 15.64 -7.55
N LEU A 122 6.61 15.00 -6.56
CA LEU A 122 7.41 15.70 -5.56
C LEU A 122 8.52 16.52 -6.23
N ARG A 123 9.29 15.90 -7.13
CA ARG A 123 10.33 16.60 -7.88
C ARG A 123 9.77 17.79 -8.66
N THR A 124 8.65 17.59 -9.35
CA THR A 124 7.99 18.67 -10.09
C THR A 124 7.63 19.84 -9.18
N ALA A 125 7.02 19.56 -8.02
CA ALA A 125 6.65 20.60 -7.06
C ALA A 125 7.87 21.34 -6.47
N VAL A 126 8.95 20.61 -6.18
CA VAL A 126 10.21 21.19 -5.70
C VAL A 126 10.83 22.11 -6.76
N GLU A 127 10.88 21.66 -8.02
CA GLU A 127 11.44 22.43 -9.12
C GLU A 127 10.61 23.69 -9.46
N GLU A 128 9.28 23.61 -9.33
CA GLU A 128 8.39 24.77 -9.49
C GLU A 128 8.58 25.81 -8.37
N ALA A 129 8.85 25.37 -7.13
CA ALA A 129 8.99 26.26 -5.98
C ALA A 129 10.41 26.83 -5.79
N LEU A 130 11.45 26.02 -6.04
CA LEU A 130 12.85 26.34 -5.70
C LEU A 130 13.80 26.32 -6.91
N GLY A 131 13.25 26.16 -8.13
CA GLY A 131 14.01 26.08 -9.37
C GLY A 131 14.59 24.69 -9.67
N PRO A 132 15.17 24.49 -10.88
CA PRO A 132 15.58 23.17 -11.39
C PRO A 132 16.50 22.41 -10.44
N MET A 133 16.28 21.12 -10.23
CA MET A 133 17.13 20.28 -9.36
C MET A 133 18.26 19.67 -10.17
N THR A 134 19.47 19.73 -9.61
CA THR A 134 20.63 18.97 -10.07
C THR A 134 20.90 17.82 -9.10
N PRO A 135 21.72 16.82 -9.47
CA PRO A 135 22.19 15.85 -8.49
C PRO A 135 22.90 16.54 -7.31
N ALA A 136 23.69 17.60 -7.50
CA ALA A 136 24.47 18.15 -6.39
C ALA A 136 23.62 18.79 -5.27
N ASP A 137 22.45 19.34 -5.58
CA ASP A 137 21.65 20.18 -4.68
C ASP A 137 20.24 19.62 -4.36
N SER A 138 19.86 18.50 -4.97
CA SER A 138 18.51 17.95 -4.87
C SER A 138 18.07 17.67 -3.42
N TRP A 139 18.93 17.12 -2.57
CA TRP A 139 18.58 16.84 -1.17
C TRP A 139 18.39 18.10 -0.35
N ASP A 140 19.23 19.11 -0.56
CA ASP A 140 19.05 20.41 0.10
C ASP A 140 17.75 21.06 -0.37
N LYS A 141 17.44 21.01 -1.67
CA LYS A 141 16.16 21.50 -2.20
C LYS A 141 14.97 20.73 -1.64
N VAL A 142 15.03 19.41 -1.53
CA VAL A 142 13.96 18.61 -0.93
C VAL A 142 13.78 18.95 0.54
N ARG A 143 14.87 19.10 1.30
CA ARG A 143 14.83 19.52 2.70
C ARG A 143 14.20 20.90 2.84
N ARG A 144 14.71 21.90 2.12
CA ARG A 144 14.19 23.27 2.11
C ARG A 144 12.73 23.32 1.69
N PHE A 145 12.35 22.58 0.65
CA PHE A 145 10.96 22.49 0.24
C PHE A 145 10.07 21.93 1.35
N THR A 146 10.53 20.89 2.05
CA THR A 146 9.79 20.27 3.16
C THR A 146 9.61 21.25 4.32
N GLU A 147 10.65 22.02 4.66
CA GLU A 147 10.70 22.91 5.83
C GLU A 147 10.07 24.29 5.56
N GLU A 148 10.25 24.84 4.37
CA GLU A 148 9.84 26.19 4.00
C GLU A 148 8.47 26.20 3.31
N VAL A 149 8.18 25.22 2.45
CA VAL A 149 7.00 25.22 1.56
C VAL A 149 5.94 24.23 2.03
N GLU A 150 6.26 22.93 2.12
CA GLU A 150 5.31 21.89 2.52
C GLU A 150 4.86 22.03 3.98
N ALA A 151 5.69 22.65 4.83
CA ALA A 151 5.30 22.99 6.19
C ALA A 151 4.11 23.97 6.25
N GLN A 152 4.03 24.90 5.29
CA GLN A 152 2.94 25.88 5.17
C GLN A 152 1.76 25.34 4.36
N ASP A 153 2.03 24.45 3.39
CA ASP A 153 1.02 23.81 2.56
C ASP A 153 1.28 22.30 2.42
N LYS A 154 0.68 21.53 3.33
CA LYS A 154 0.87 20.07 3.44
C LYS A 154 0.35 19.29 2.22
N VAL A 155 -0.45 19.90 1.36
CA VAL A 155 -1.09 19.23 0.21
C VAL A 155 -0.56 19.70 -1.15
N ILE A 156 0.47 20.57 -1.18
CA ILE A 156 1.05 21.10 -2.43
C ILE A 156 1.47 19.99 -3.41
N VAL A 157 2.16 18.95 -2.93
CA VAL A 157 2.59 17.81 -3.75
C VAL A 157 1.38 17.01 -4.25
N ALA A 158 0.34 16.88 -3.42
CA ALA A 158 -0.89 16.20 -3.79
C ALA A 158 -1.68 16.94 -4.87
N ARG A 159 -1.72 18.28 -4.83
CA ARG A 159 -2.30 19.09 -5.93
C ARG A 159 -1.51 18.90 -7.22
N THR A 160 -0.19 19.02 -7.13
CA THR A 160 0.71 18.79 -8.28
C THR A 160 0.46 17.41 -8.90
N PHE A 161 0.33 16.37 -8.07
CA PHE A 161 -0.03 15.03 -8.53
C PHE A 161 -1.38 14.99 -9.26
N LEU A 162 -2.44 15.56 -8.68
CA LEU A 162 -3.78 15.53 -9.28
C LEU A 162 -3.87 16.32 -10.60
N GLU A 163 -3.08 17.37 -10.74
CA GLU A 163 -3.02 18.23 -11.94
C GLU A 163 -2.19 17.60 -13.06
N ARG A 164 -1.07 16.93 -12.72
CA ARG A 164 -0.08 16.47 -13.70
C ARG A 164 -0.15 14.98 -14.05
N SER A 165 -0.81 14.15 -13.23
CA SER A 165 -0.79 12.69 -13.42
C SER A 165 -1.83 12.14 -14.39
N GLY A 166 -2.90 12.89 -14.68
CA GLY A 166 -4.05 12.37 -15.43
C GLY A 166 -4.93 11.37 -14.65
N ILE A 167 -4.68 11.16 -13.34
CA ILE A 167 -5.42 10.17 -12.53
C ILE A 167 -6.93 10.47 -12.41
N ARG A 168 -7.36 11.72 -12.59
CA ARG A 168 -8.78 12.10 -12.55
C ARG A 168 -9.60 11.38 -13.63
N SER A 169 -8.99 11.14 -14.80
CA SER A 169 -9.60 10.43 -15.93
C SER A 169 -9.26 8.94 -15.98
N ASP A 170 -8.45 8.43 -15.05
CA ASP A 170 -7.98 7.04 -15.08
C ASP A 170 -9.15 6.04 -14.89
N PRO A 171 -9.41 5.15 -15.86
CA PRO A 171 -10.50 4.19 -15.77
C PRO A 171 -10.20 3.01 -14.84
N ALA A 172 -8.95 2.81 -14.41
CA ALA A 172 -8.54 1.66 -13.62
C ALA A 172 -9.32 1.53 -12.30
N THR A 173 -9.67 0.30 -11.95
CA THR A 173 -10.32 -0.05 -10.68
C THR A 173 -9.40 0.29 -9.51
N PHE A 174 -8.09 0.04 -9.65
CA PHE A 174 -7.10 0.28 -8.61
C PHE A 174 -6.01 1.22 -9.13
N ALA A 175 -5.86 2.39 -8.48
CA ALA A 175 -4.75 3.29 -8.72
C ALA A 175 -3.68 3.13 -7.65
N VAL A 176 -2.51 2.61 -8.02
CA VAL A 176 -1.40 2.36 -7.10
C VAL A 176 -0.47 3.57 -7.08
N ILE A 177 -0.26 4.15 -5.90
CA ILE A 177 0.63 5.29 -5.70
C ILE A 177 1.86 4.83 -4.91
N ASP A 178 3.02 4.83 -5.56
CA ASP A 178 4.31 4.45 -4.98
C ASP A 178 4.97 5.65 -4.28
N GLY A 179 4.97 5.61 -2.95
CA GLY A 179 5.81 6.48 -2.12
C GLY A 179 5.16 7.80 -1.68
N ILE A 180 3.82 7.86 -1.59
CA ILE A 180 3.13 8.97 -0.92
C ILE A 180 3.57 9.08 0.55
N LYS A 181 3.77 10.31 1.04
CA LYS A 181 4.56 10.54 2.26
C LYS A 181 3.75 10.97 3.48
N SER A 182 2.66 11.71 3.32
CA SER A 182 1.89 12.18 4.47
C SER A 182 0.45 11.72 4.45
N ARG A 183 -0.16 11.68 5.63
CA ARG A 183 -1.57 11.37 5.79
C ARG A 183 -2.44 12.43 5.11
N GLU A 184 -2.06 13.69 5.25
CA GLU A 184 -2.76 14.84 4.67
C GLU A 184 -2.82 14.72 3.14
N GLN A 185 -1.71 14.31 2.50
CA GLN A 185 -1.66 14.04 1.07
C GLN A 185 -2.59 12.87 0.70
N ILE A 186 -2.54 11.75 1.45
CA ILE A 186 -3.40 10.59 1.20
C ILE A 186 -4.88 10.97 1.28
N ILE A 187 -5.29 11.68 2.36
CA ILE A 187 -6.66 12.11 2.58
C ILE A 187 -7.11 13.04 1.44
N TYR A 188 -6.26 14.02 1.08
CA TYR A 188 -6.57 14.98 0.04
C TYR A 188 -6.79 14.31 -1.33
N VAL A 189 -5.88 13.41 -1.73
CA VAL A 189 -6.00 12.67 -3.00
C VAL A 189 -7.21 11.75 -2.99
N SER A 190 -7.41 10.99 -1.91
CA SER A 190 -8.56 10.10 -1.73
C SER A 190 -9.89 10.85 -1.88
N TYR A 191 -10.01 12.00 -1.21
CA TYR A 191 -11.20 12.85 -1.28
C TYR A 191 -11.39 13.45 -2.67
N ALA A 192 -10.34 14.03 -3.26
CA ALA A 192 -10.39 14.69 -4.56
C ALA A 192 -10.74 13.74 -5.72
N LEU A 193 -10.36 12.46 -5.60
CA LEU A 193 -10.66 11.42 -6.58
C LEU A 193 -11.93 10.64 -6.26
N ARG A 194 -12.49 10.80 -5.06
CA ARG A 194 -13.54 9.93 -4.53
C ARG A 194 -13.10 8.46 -4.67
N ARG A 195 -11.87 8.17 -4.25
CA ARG A 195 -11.30 6.82 -4.25
C ARG A 195 -10.85 6.47 -2.85
N PRO A 196 -11.51 5.52 -2.18
CA PRO A 196 -11.06 5.05 -0.88
C PRO A 196 -9.63 4.52 -0.96
N VAL A 197 -8.87 4.70 0.11
CA VAL A 197 -7.46 4.29 0.15
C VAL A 197 -7.31 2.98 0.92
N ILE A 198 -6.44 2.12 0.40
CA ILE A 198 -5.81 1.00 1.10
C ILE A 198 -4.33 1.33 1.24
N ILE A 199 -3.80 1.37 2.45
CA ILE A 199 -2.40 1.67 2.73
C ILE A 199 -1.64 0.34 2.88
N VAL A 200 -0.58 0.17 2.11
CA VAL A 200 0.24 -1.05 2.12
C VAL A 200 1.65 -0.68 2.53
N GLU A 201 2.06 -1.11 3.71
CA GLU A 201 3.46 -1.05 4.11
C GLU A 201 4.24 -2.09 3.34
N VAL A 202 5.25 -1.65 2.60
CA VAL A 202 6.28 -2.53 2.09
C VAL A 202 7.45 -2.48 3.06
N ARG A 203 7.68 -3.60 3.72
CA ARG A 203 8.68 -3.76 4.78
C ARG A 203 9.90 -4.51 4.27
N ARG A 204 11.05 -4.20 4.83
CA ARG A 204 12.29 -4.94 4.68
C ARG A 204 13.12 -4.75 5.94
N GLU A 205 13.73 -5.81 6.45
CA GLU A 205 14.64 -5.72 7.58
C GLU A 205 15.79 -4.75 7.32
N GLU A 206 16.21 -4.05 8.37
CA GLU A 206 17.20 -2.98 8.30
C GLU A 206 18.51 -3.41 7.64
N LYS A 207 19.08 -4.55 8.06
CA LYS A 207 20.32 -5.09 7.49
C LYS A 207 20.20 -5.35 5.99
N SER A 208 19.08 -5.96 5.56
CA SER A 208 18.80 -6.23 4.15
C SER A 208 18.55 -4.94 3.36
N ARG A 209 17.82 -3.99 3.95
CA ARG A 209 17.52 -2.68 3.37
C ARG A 209 18.80 -1.88 3.14
N LEU A 210 19.69 -1.83 4.13
CA LEU A 210 20.98 -1.16 4.04
C LEU A 210 21.87 -1.76 2.96
N ALA A 211 21.96 -3.10 2.88
CA ALA A 211 22.71 -3.77 1.81
C ALA A 211 22.19 -3.38 0.41
N GLU A 212 20.89 -3.19 0.26
CA GLU A 212 20.26 -2.82 -1.01
C GLU A 212 20.41 -1.33 -1.35
N VAL A 213 20.47 -0.46 -0.35
CA VAL A 213 20.88 0.95 -0.51
C VAL A 213 22.31 1.00 -1.10
N PHE A 214 23.25 0.25 -0.52
CA PHE A 214 24.63 0.21 -1.02
C PHE A 214 24.74 -0.30 -2.46
N LYS A 215 23.97 -1.33 -2.83
CA LYS A 215 24.00 -1.89 -4.20
C LYS A 215 23.40 -0.96 -5.25
N ARG A 216 22.36 -0.19 -4.90
CA ARG A 216 21.66 0.67 -5.86
C ARG A 216 22.52 1.82 -6.33
N GLY A 217 23.41 2.32 -5.47
CA GLY A 217 24.20 3.52 -5.76
C GLY A 217 23.32 4.70 -6.17
N ASP A 218 22.07 4.75 -5.67
CA ASP A 218 21.11 5.76 -6.09
C ASP A 218 21.58 7.12 -5.57
N PHE A 219 21.24 8.16 -6.30
CA PHE A 219 21.59 9.51 -5.92
C PHE A 219 21.05 9.85 -4.50
N ASP A 220 19.86 9.33 -4.18
CA ASP A 220 19.19 9.49 -2.91
C ASP A 220 19.97 8.87 -1.71
N ASP A 221 21.00 8.07 -1.96
CA ASP A 221 21.75 7.31 -0.95
C ASP A 221 23.04 8.01 -0.49
N LYS A 222 23.31 9.22 -1.01
CA LYS A 222 24.52 10.02 -0.69
C LYS A 222 24.48 10.71 0.66
N ILE A 223 23.29 11.02 1.18
CA ILE A 223 23.13 11.53 2.54
C ILE A 223 23.01 10.33 3.48
N GLY A 224 23.76 10.36 4.59
CA GLY A 224 23.72 9.28 5.57
C GLY A 224 22.28 8.95 5.99
N GLU A 225 22.03 7.68 6.29
CA GLU A 225 20.69 7.17 6.59
C GLU A 225 19.93 7.98 7.65
N THR A 226 20.63 8.45 8.68
CA THR A 226 20.06 9.28 9.76
C THR A 226 19.39 10.54 9.22
N GLN A 227 20.07 11.32 8.37
CA GLN A 227 19.52 12.55 7.80
C GLN A 227 18.31 12.25 6.91
N ARG A 228 18.35 11.13 6.17
CA ARG A 228 17.23 10.70 5.34
C ARG A 228 16.01 10.34 6.18
N LEU A 229 16.20 9.64 7.29
CA LEU A 229 15.13 9.28 8.22
C LEU A 229 14.54 10.52 8.90
N GLU A 230 15.36 11.52 9.26
CA GLU A 230 14.90 12.79 9.81
C GLU A 230 13.99 13.55 8.84
N ILE A 231 14.39 13.67 7.57
CA ILE A 231 13.57 14.32 6.54
C ILE A 231 12.26 13.53 6.32
N LEU A 232 12.34 12.20 6.25
CA LEU A 232 11.14 11.35 6.10
C LEU A 232 10.20 11.47 7.30
N ALA A 233 10.72 11.64 8.51
CA ALA A 233 9.93 11.91 9.70
C ALA A 233 9.19 13.24 9.57
N LYS A 234 9.88 14.31 9.14
CA LYS A 234 9.29 15.65 8.91
C LYS A 234 8.21 15.64 7.82
N MET A 235 8.38 14.81 6.79
CA MET A 235 7.38 14.59 5.74
C MET A 235 6.16 13.78 6.20
N GLY A 236 6.20 13.17 7.40
CA GLY A 236 5.13 12.32 7.93
C GLY A 236 5.17 10.86 7.46
N ALA A 237 6.22 10.44 6.73
CA ALA A 237 6.29 9.09 6.15
C ALA A 237 6.31 7.97 7.19
N LEU A 238 6.96 8.23 8.33
CA LEU A 238 6.99 7.28 9.45
C LEU A 238 5.61 7.13 10.11
N GLU A 239 4.82 8.21 10.17
CA GLU A 239 3.46 8.17 10.71
C GLU A 239 2.57 7.30 9.82
N VAL A 240 2.64 7.49 8.49
CA VAL A 240 1.82 6.75 7.52
C VAL A 240 2.08 5.25 7.57
N ILE A 241 3.33 4.82 7.76
CA ILE A 241 3.69 3.40 7.89
C ILE A 241 2.91 2.73 9.04
N GLN A 242 2.73 3.43 10.16
CA GLN A 242 1.98 2.92 11.32
C GLN A 242 0.47 2.76 11.07
N PHE A 243 -0.04 3.30 9.96
CA PHE A 243 -1.44 3.20 9.55
C PHE A 243 -1.65 2.23 8.39
N ALA A 244 -0.65 1.43 8.04
CA ALA A 244 -0.82 0.44 6.99
C ALA A 244 -1.92 -0.58 7.32
N ASP A 245 -2.77 -0.82 6.34
CA ASP A 245 -3.82 -1.84 6.39
C ASP A 245 -3.24 -3.24 6.16
N PHE A 246 -2.19 -3.32 5.33
CA PHE A 246 -1.48 -4.55 4.98
C PHE A 246 0.02 -4.35 5.06
N VAL A 247 0.74 -5.44 5.35
CA VAL A 247 2.20 -5.49 5.34
C VAL A 247 2.65 -6.50 4.29
N VAL A 248 3.51 -6.05 3.38
CA VAL A 248 4.20 -6.88 2.39
C VAL A 248 5.68 -6.89 2.74
N ASP A 249 6.16 -8.00 3.29
CA ASP A 249 7.56 -8.15 3.68
C ASP A 249 8.41 -8.63 2.50
N THR A 250 9.41 -7.83 2.11
CA THR A 250 10.34 -8.11 1.01
C THR A 250 11.71 -8.55 1.50
N THR A 251 11.84 -8.87 2.79
CA THR A 251 13.05 -9.46 3.37
C THR A 251 13.37 -10.78 2.68
N GLY A 252 14.65 -10.99 2.35
CA GLY A 252 15.12 -12.15 1.59
C GLY A 252 14.80 -12.12 0.09
N CYS A 253 13.93 -11.21 -0.37
CA CYS A 253 13.66 -11.07 -1.80
C CYS A 253 14.83 -10.37 -2.49
N ARG A 254 15.33 -10.95 -3.59
CA ARG A 254 16.46 -10.40 -4.34
C ARG A 254 16.36 -10.68 -5.83
N THR A 255 17.12 -9.90 -6.60
CA THR A 255 17.31 -10.10 -8.03
C THR A 255 18.80 -10.22 -8.29
N ASP A 256 19.21 -11.35 -8.84
CA ASP A 256 20.58 -11.63 -9.22
C ASP A 256 20.67 -11.48 -10.75
N TYR A 257 21.46 -10.52 -11.23
CA TYR A 257 21.63 -10.25 -12.65
C TYR A 257 22.93 -10.89 -13.15
N ASP A 258 22.84 -11.55 -14.31
CA ASP A 258 23.98 -11.97 -15.11
C ASP A 258 23.98 -11.16 -16.41
N GLU A 259 24.82 -10.11 -16.43
CA GLU A 259 24.95 -9.21 -17.57
C GLU A 259 25.58 -9.88 -18.79
N ALA A 260 26.36 -10.94 -18.62
CA ALA A 260 26.99 -11.63 -19.74
C ALA A 260 25.99 -12.46 -20.55
N THR A 261 24.99 -13.02 -19.87
CA THR A 261 23.95 -13.87 -20.50
C THR A 261 22.61 -13.17 -20.67
N HIS A 262 22.49 -11.90 -20.25
CA HIS A 262 21.22 -11.18 -20.14
C HIS A 262 20.14 -12.00 -19.43
N HIS A 263 20.55 -12.73 -18.39
CA HIS A 263 19.66 -13.54 -17.58
C HIS A 263 19.54 -12.94 -16.18
N CYS A 264 18.35 -12.99 -15.60
CA CYS A 264 18.13 -12.60 -14.21
C CYS A 264 17.43 -13.72 -13.45
N ARG A 265 17.88 -13.95 -12.21
CA ARG A 265 17.21 -14.82 -11.25
C ARG A 265 16.48 -13.96 -10.24
N LEU A 266 15.17 -14.13 -10.17
CA LEU A 266 14.28 -13.44 -9.23
C LEU A 266 13.91 -14.41 -8.11
N ILE A 267 14.29 -14.07 -6.89
CA ILE A 267 14.02 -14.90 -5.71
C ILE A 267 13.04 -14.15 -4.81
N PHE A 268 11.89 -14.77 -4.56
CA PHE A 268 10.86 -14.29 -3.64
C PHE A 268 10.71 -15.22 -2.46
N THR A 269 10.33 -14.68 -1.30
CA THR A 269 10.05 -15.50 -0.12
C THR A 269 8.56 -15.84 -0.03
N GLU A 270 8.22 -16.97 0.60
CA GLU A 270 6.81 -17.27 0.90
C GLU A 270 6.14 -16.19 1.75
N ARG A 271 6.89 -15.52 2.64
CA ARG A 271 6.40 -14.39 3.45
C ARG A 271 5.95 -13.21 2.56
N PHE A 272 6.73 -12.90 1.52
CA PHE A 272 6.35 -11.89 0.53
C PHE A 272 5.06 -12.27 -0.21
N ILE A 273 4.97 -13.53 -0.67
CA ILE A 273 3.78 -14.03 -1.36
C ILE A 273 2.56 -14.02 -0.42
N ALA A 274 2.74 -14.36 0.86
CA ALA A 274 1.66 -14.35 1.85
C ALA A 274 1.11 -12.94 2.09
N GLY A 275 1.98 -11.93 2.25
CA GLY A 275 1.57 -10.54 2.42
C GLY A 275 0.83 -9.99 1.19
N LEU A 276 1.32 -10.33 -0.02
CA LEU A 276 0.59 -9.99 -1.25
C LEU A 276 -0.72 -10.78 -1.37
N HIS A 277 -0.76 -12.05 -0.96
CA HIS A 277 -1.96 -12.85 -1.00
C HIS A 277 -3.04 -12.27 -0.08
N GLU A 278 -2.68 -11.83 1.13
CA GLU A 278 -3.62 -11.18 2.04
C GLU A 278 -4.25 -9.94 1.39
N LEU A 279 -3.43 -9.07 0.79
CA LEU A 279 -3.92 -7.89 0.07
C LEU A 279 -4.79 -8.26 -1.13
N LEU A 280 -4.30 -9.13 -2.02
CA LEU A 280 -4.97 -9.48 -3.28
C LEU A 280 -6.24 -10.29 -3.06
N SER A 281 -6.30 -11.13 -2.03
CA SER A 281 -7.53 -11.80 -1.62
C SER A 281 -8.55 -10.80 -1.09
N TRP A 282 -8.10 -9.83 -0.30
CA TRP A 282 -8.97 -8.77 0.18
C TRP A 282 -9.57 -7.97 -0.97
N ILE A 283 -8.80 -7.62 -1.99
CA ILE A 283 -9.34 -6.88 -3.15
C ILE A 283 -9.95 -7.78 -4.24
N PHE A 284 -10.16 -9.06 -3.95
CA PHE A 284 -10.76 -10.06 -4.86
C PHE A 284 -10.03 -10.23 -6.20
N VAL A 285 -8.70 -10.05 -6.20
CA VAL A 285 -7.82 -10.29 -7.34
C VAL A 285 -7.27 -11.72 -7.33
N SER A 286 -7.12 -12.33 -6.16
CA SER A 286 -6.64 -13.70 -6.01
C SER A 286 -7.46 -14.45 -4.97
N ASN A 287 -7.81 -15.70 -5.23
CA ASN A 287 -8.63 -16.53 -4.34
C ASN A 287 -7.80 -17.53 -3.50
N SER A 288 -6.51 -17.66 -3.78
CA SER A 288 -5.65 -18.64 -3.11
C SER A 288 -4.18 -18.19 -3.09
N PHE A 289 -3.39 -18.80 -2.20
CA PHE A 289 -1.95 -18.56 -2.13
C PHE A 289 -1.26 -18.96 -3.45
N GLU A 290 -1.59 -20.12 -4.01
CA GLU A 290 -0.99 -20.59 -5.27
C GLU A 290 -1.32 -19.67 -6.46
N THR A 291 -2.57 -19.22 -6.57
CA THR A 291 -2.94 -18.23 -7.60
C THR A 291 -2.16 -16.92 -7.43
N THR A 292 -1.94 -16.48 -6.20
CA THR A 292 -1.12 -15.29 -5.92
C THR A 292 0.33 -15.51 -6.37
N LYS A 293 0.90 -16.67 -6.03
CA LYS A 293 2.25 -17.06 -6.42
C LYS A 293 2.43 -17.05 -7.93
N GLU A 294 1.48 -17.62 -8.68
CA GLU A 294 1.48 -17.61 -10.14
C GLU A 294 1.39 -16.20 -10.72
N LEU A 295 0.51 -15.35 -10.19
CA LEU A 295 0.36 -13.95 -10.61
C LEU A 295 1.65 -13.16 -10.41
N VAL A 296 2.31 -13.34 -9.27
CA VAL A 296 3.59 -12.68 -8.95
C VAL A 296 4.69 -13.18 -9.86
N CYS A 297 4.84 -14.50 -10.02
CA CYS A 297 5.86 -15.09 -10.88
C CYS A 297 5.71 -14.63 -12.34
N ARG A 298 4.48 -14.63 -12.88
CA ARG A 298 4.20 -14.17 -14.23
C ARG A 298 4.53 -12.69 -14.40
N ALA A 299 4.00 -11.83 -13.54
CA ALA A 299 4.27 -10.39 -13.59
C ALA A 299 5.77 -10.06 -13.47
N SER A 300 6.50 -10.84 -12.67
CA SER A 300 7.94 -10.64 -12.49
C SER A 300 8.73 -10.98 -13.75
N ARG A 301 8.36 -12.07 -14.46
CA ARG A 301 8.95 -12.40 -15.77
C ARG A 301 8.67 -11.32 -16.79
N GLU A 302 7.42 -10.88 -16.90
CA GLU A 302 7.03 -9.80 -17.82
C GLU A 302 7.78 -8.48 -17.54
N VAL A 303 8.07 -8.18 -16.26
CA VAL A 303 8.89 -7.02 -15.89
C VAL A 303 10.35 -7.18 -16.33
N ALA A 304 10.92 -8.37 -16.17
CA ALA A 304 12.29 -8.66 -16.59
C ALA A 304 12.45 -8.67 -18.12
N GLU A 305 11.52 -9.31 -18.82
CA GLU A 305 11.48 -9.35 -20.28
C GLU A 305 11.36 -7.94 -20.89
N ALA A 306 10.50 -7.09 -20.31
CA ALA A 306 10.39 -5.69 -20.72
C ALA A 306 11.68 -4.86 -20.48
N ARG A 307 12.62 -5.38 -19.70
CA ARG A 307 13.95 -4.80 -19.47
C ARG A 307 15.05 -5.50 -20.26
N GLY A 308 14.71 -6.46 -21.12
CA GLY A 308 15.65 -7.19 -21.96
C GLY A 308 16.33 -8.38 -21.28
N TYR A 309 15.79 -8.88 -20.17
CA TYR A 309 16.35 -10.05 -19.47
C TYR A 309 15.46 -11.29 -19.65
N ALA A 310 16.09 -12.44 -19.91
CA ALA A 310 15.47 -13.73 -19.66
C ALA A 310 15.39 -13.97 -18.15
N ALA A 311 14.28 -14.53 -17.65
CA ALA A 311 14.02 -14.58 -16.21
C ALA A 311 13.68 -15.97 -15.69
N SER A 312 14.46 -16.44 -14.71
CA SER A 312 14.04 -17.52 -13.81
C SER A 312 13.46 -16.91 -12.53
N VAL A 313 12.32 -17.44 -12.09
CA VAL A 313 11.65 -16.98 -10.86
C VAL A 313 11.53 -18.15 -9.92
N GLU A 314 11.97 -17.95 -8.69
CA GLU A 314 11.94 -18.94 -7.62
C GLU A 314 11.23 -18.36 -6.40
N VAL A 315 10.42 -19.18 -5.75
CA VAL A 315 9.79 -18.86 -4.47
C VAL A 315 10.34 -19.82 -3.42
N VAL A 316 11.05 -19.27 -2.45
CA VAL A 316 11.73 -20.03 -1.39
C VAL A 316 10.98 -19.91 -0.07
N LYS A 317 11.02 -20.96 0.75
CA LYS A 317 10.64 -20.88 2.16
C LYS A 317 11.64 -19.94 2.84
N GLY A 318 11.21 -18.74 3.21
CA GLY A 318 12.07 -17.79 3.91
C GLY A 318 12.35 -18.31 5.31
N GLY A 319 13.62 -18.65 5.59
CA GLY A 319 14.18 -18.80 6.94
C GLY A 319 14.84 -17.49 7.36
N ASP A 320 14.80 -17.23 8.67
CA ASP A 320 15.44 -16.09 9.33
C ASP A 320 16.93 -15.90 8.95
#